data_AF-A0A3C0G036-F1
#
_entry.id   AF-A0A3C0G036-F1
#
_cell.length_a   1.000
_cell.length_b   1.000
_cell.length_c   1.000
_cell.angle_alpha   90.00
_cell.angle_beta   90.00
_cell.angle_gamma   90.00
#
_symmetry.space_group_name_H-M   'P 1'
#
loop_
_entity.id
_entity.type
_entity.pdbx_description
1 polymer ?
#
loop_
_entity_poly.entity_id
_entity_poly.type
_entity_poly.pdbx_seq_one_letter_code
_entity_poly.pdbx_strand_id
1 'polypeptide(L)'
;MVSGTITDASGRTLSGQTAEAFLISISHIPILSVGFNCALGANQLVPHLEVLSTKSEHAVSAHPNAGLPNAFGEYDETPEQMAEQIKEYAEKGLVNIVGGCCGTTPEHITAIAEVVKNFAPRQF
;
A
#
# COMPACT_ATOMS: atom_id res chain seq x y z
N MET A 1 9.87 10.02 -3.83
CA MET A 1 9.05 8.89 -3.34
C MET A 1 9.90 7.64 -3.45
N VAL A 2 9.92 6.82 -2.41
CA VAL A 2 10.59 5.50 -2.42
C VAL A 2 9.56 4.46 -2.01
N SER A 3 9.34 3.44 -2.84
CA SER A 3 8.40 2.36 -2.57
C SER A 3 9.13 1.03 -2.57
N GLY A 4 8.93 0.24 -1.52
CA GLY A 4 9.43 -1.13 -1.42
C GLY A 4 8.37 -2.12 -1.88
N THR A 5 8.77 -3.39 -2.02
CA THR A 5 7.84 -4.49 -2.22
C THR A 5 8.10 -5.55 -1.17
N ILE A 6 7.06 -5.87 -0.39
CA ILE A 6 7.03 -7.04 0.47
C ILE A 6 6.67 -8.24 -0.40
N THR A 7 7.57 -9.20 -0.53
CA THR A 7 7.50 -10.18 -1.63
C THR A 7 6.41 -11.23 -1.47
N ASP A 8 6.04 -11.55 -0.23
CA ASP A 8 5.04 -12.57 0.09
C ASP A 8 4.60 -12.47 1.57
N ALA A 9 3.84 -13.46 2.03
CA ALA A 9 3.34 -13.57 3.39
C ALA A 9 4.43 -13.72 4.48
N SER A 10 5.71 -13.87 4.12
CA SER A 10 6.81 -13.79 5.09
C SER A 10 7.01 -12.37 5.64
N GLY A 11 6.41 -11.36 5.01
CA GLY A 11 6.42 -9.99 5.49
C GLY A 11 7.75 -9.26 5.30
N ARG A 12 8.57 -9.70 4.33
CA ARG A 12 9.91 -9.17 4.05
C ARG A 12 10.06 -8.70 2.61
N THR A 13 11.00 -7.78 2.38
CA THR A 13 11.51 -7.48 1.03
C THR A 13 12.34 -8.65 0.49
N LEU A 14 12.68 -8.62 -0.81
CA LEU A 14 13.52 -9.64 -1.44
C LEU A 14 14.88 -9.81 -0.73
N SER A 15 15.45 -8.73 -0.20
CA SER A 15 16.70 -8.74 0.57
C SER A 15 16.51 -9.15 2.04
N GLY A 16 15.30 -9.52 2.47
CA GLY A 16 14.98 -10.01 3.80
C GLY A 16 14.63 -8.93 4.83
N GLN A 17 14.49 -7.66 4.42
CA GLN A 17 14.18 -6.56 5.34
C GLN A 17 12.71 -6.60 5.77
N THR A 18 12.44 -6.38 7.05
CA THR A 18 11.09 -6.04 7.52
C THR A 18 10.72 -4.62 7.07
N ALA A 19 9.44 -4.24 7.18
CA ALA A 19 8.98 -2.88 6.87
C ALA A 19 9.76 -1.80 7.65
N GLU A 20 10.04 -2.03 8.92
CA GLU A 20 10.85 -1.12 9.75
C GLU A 20 12.31 -1.08 9.32
N ALA A 21 12.93 -2.24 9.06
CA ALA A 21 14.32 -2.28 8.60
C ALA A 21 14.48 -1.57 7.25
N PHE A 22 13.48 -1.70 6.37
CA PHE A 22 13.42 -0.95 5.12
C PHE A 22 13.35 0.57 5.37
N LEU A 23 12.41 1.04 6.20
CA LEU A 23 12.28 2.45 6.57
C LEU A 23 13.58 3.04 7.14
N ILE A 24 14.20 2.35 8.11
CA ILE A 24 15.47 2.78 8.72
C ILE A 24 16.58 2.84 7.66
N SER A 25 16.63 1.89 6.73
CA SER A 25 17.70 1.86 5.73
C SER A 25 17.67 3.05 4.77
N ILE A 26 16.51 3.67 4.56
CA ILE A 26 16.34 4.80 3.64
C ILE A 26 16.13 6.14 4.34
N SER A 27 16.13 6.19 5.68
CA SER A 27 15.77 7.38 6.47
C SER A 27 16.70 8.58 6.27
N HIS A 28 17.91 8.35 5.78
CA HIS A 28 18.89 9.39 5.49
C HIS A 28 18.61 10.14 4.17
N ILE A 29 17.61 9.70 3.39
CA ILE A 29 17.30 10.25 2.07
C ILE A 29 16.15 11.28 2.22
N PRO A 30 16.29 12.51 1.70
CA PRO A 30 15.21 13.49 1.73
C PRO A 30 14.10 13.12 0.73
N ILE A 31 13.12 12.34 1.19
CA ILE A 31 12.01 11.83 0.36
C ILE A 31 10.68 12.49 0.70
N LEU A 32 9.83 12.62 -0.32
CA LEU A 32 8.44 13.06 -0.14
C LEU A 32 7.58 12.02 0.60
N SER A 33 7.75 10.74 0.25
CA SER A 33 6.96 9.64 0.78
C SER A 33 7.71 8.31 0.73
N VAL A 34 7.35 7.42 1.65
CA VAL A 34 7.75 6.02 1.74
C VAL A 34 6.53 5.12 1.64
N GLY A 35 6.65 3.95 1.03
CA GLY A 35 5.49 3.09 0.86
C GLY A 35 5.78 1.69 0.39
N PHE A 36 4.70 0.99 0.05
CA PHE A 36 4.75 -0.32 -0.58
C PHE A 36 3.88 -0.39 -1.83
N ASN A 37 4.34 -1.18 -2.80
CA ASN A 37 3.59 -1.50 -4.01
C ASN A 37 3.81 -2.95 -4.45
N CYS A 38 2.86 -3.45 -5.23
CA CYS A 38 2.89 -4.79 -5.84
C CYS A 38 2.92 -5.94 -4.82
N ALA A 39 3.08 -7.16 -5.35
CA ALA A 39 3.14 -8.48 -4.70
C ALA A 39 1.92 -8.88 -3.87
N LEU A 40 1.43 -8.00 -3.01
CA LEU A 40 0.31 -8.21 -2.11
C LEU A 40 -0.94 -7.43 -2.57
N GLY A 41 -2.10 -7.98 -2.24
CA GLY A 41 -3.38 -7.27 -2.31
C GLY A 41 -3.56 -6.32 -1.13
N ALA A 42 -4.67 -5.59 -1.11
CA ALA A 42 -4.84 -4.47 -0.18
C ALA A 42 -4.87 -4.93 1.29
N ASN A 43 -5.67 -5.94 1.64
CA ASN A 43 -5.75 -6.46 3.01
C ASN A 43 -4.39 -6.91 3.58
N GLN A 44 -3.56 -7.52 2.75
CA GLN A 44 -2.27 -8.09 3.17
C GLN A 44 -1.22 -7.00 3.47
N LEU A 45 -1.40 -5.79 2.92
CA LEU A 45 -0.47 -4.68 3.09
C LEU A 45 -0.67 -3.92 4.42
N VAL A 46 -1.86 -4.01 5.02
CA VAL A 46 -2.25 -3.32 6.27
C VAL A 46 -1.18 -3.39 7.38
N PRO A 47 -0.71 -4.57 7.83
CA PRO A 47 0.26 -4.65 8.92
C PRO A 47 1.58 -3.95 8.60
N HIS A 48 1.96 -3.88 7.32
CA HIS A 48 3.18 -3.19 6.89
C HIS A 48 2.98 -1.67 6.85
N LEU A 49 1.79 -1.22 6.45
CA LEU A 49 1.40 0.19 6.49
C LEU A 49 1.28 0.69 7.94
N GLU A 50 0.80 -0.11 8.88
CA GLU A 50 0.78 0.22 10.32
C GLU A 50 2.18 0.50 10.88
N VAL A 51 3.19 -0.26 10.42
CA VAL A 51 4.59 -0.02 10.79
C VAL A 51 5.08 1.32 10.23
N LEU A 52 4.85 1.58 8.94
CA LEU A 52 5.27 2.84 8.31
C LEU A 52 4.53 4.05 8.90
N SER A 53 3.21 3.94 9.08
CA SER A 53 2.38 5.04 9.59
C SER A 53 2.76 5.44 11.02
N THR A 54 3.24 4.49 11.82
CA THR A 54 3.66 4.77 13.19
C THR A 54 5.07 5.38 13.24
N LYS A 55 5.96 5.01 12.32
CA LYS A 55 7.41 5.29 12.44
C LYS A 55 7.96 6.30 11.43
N SER A 56 7.23 6.64 10.38
CA SER A 56 7.69 7.53 9.31
C SER A 56 7.43 9.00 9.61
N GLU A 57 8.45 9.83 9.47
CA GLU A 57 8.34 11.31 9.43
C GLU A 57 7.95 11.83 8.03
N HIS A 58 7.74 10.94 7.07
CA HIS A 58 7.32 11.26 5.70
C HIS A 58 5.91 10.75 5.43
N ALA A 59 5.32 11.23 4.33
CA ALA A 59 4.05 10.72 3.85
C ALA A 59 4.12 9.21 3.57
N VAL A 60 3.04 8.49 3.83
CA VAL A 60 2.93 7.06 3.54
C VAL A 60 2.16 6.85 2.24
N SER A 61 2.71 6.04 1.32
CA SER A 61 2.06 5.69 0.05
C SER A 61 1.78 4.19 -0.06
N ALA A 62 0.65 3.81 -0.66
CA ALA A 62 0.28 2.41 -0.88
C ALA A 62 -0.29 2.19 -2.28
N HIS A 63 0.24 1.19 -3.00
CA HIS A 63 -0.24 0.79 -4.33
C HIS A 63 -0.33 -0.75 -4.41
N PRO A 64 -1.33 -1.37 -3.76
CA PRO A 64 -1.50 -2.81 -3.79
C PRO A 64 -1.92 -3.32 -5.17
N ASN A 65 -1.78 -4.63 -5.39
CA ASN A 65 -2.40 -5.30 -6.54
C ASN A 65 -3.93 -5.39 -6.36
N ALA A 66 -4.66 -5.62 -7.45
CA ALA A 66 -6.07 -6.04 -7.40
C ALA A 66 -6.17 -7.52 -6.96
N GLY A 67 -5.93 -7.75 -5.67
CA GLY A 67 -5.77 -9.09 -5.10
C GLY A 67 -4.45 -9.78 -5.48
N LEU A 68 -4.33 -11.05 -5.08
CA LEU A 68 -3.23 -11.91 -5.54
C LEU A 68 -3.53 -12.46 -6.94
N PRO A 69 -2.51 -12.65 -7.80
CA PRO A 69 -2.73 -13.25 -9.11
C PRO A 69 -3.20 -14.70 -8.96
N ASN A 70 -4.15 -15.10 -9.80
CA ASN A 70 -4.63 -16.47 -9.87
C ASN A 70 -3.61 -17.38 -10.59
N ALA A 71 -3.91 -18.67 -10.72
CA ALA A 71 -3.00 -19.65 -11.35
C ALA A 71 -2.70 -19.35 -12.84
N PHE A 72 -3.49 -18.50 -13.48
CA PHE A 72 -3.30 -18.03 -14.86
C PHE A 72 -2.58 -16.68 -14.93
N GLY A 73 -2.22 -16.08 -13.78
CA GLY A 73 -1.58 -14.77 -13.70
C GLY A 73 -2.54 -13.60 -13.83
N GLU A 74 -3.85 -13.84 -13.74
CA GLU A 74 -4.89 -12.81 -13.83
C GLU A 74 -5.26 -12.29 -12.43
N TYR A 75 -5.89 -11.11 -12.39
CA TYR A 75 -6.31 -10.45 -11.15
C TYR A 75 -7.84 -10.36 -11.13
N ASP A 76 -8.46 -11.13 -10.24
CA ASP A 76 -9.91 -11.33 -10.20
C ASP A 76 -10.64 -10.36 -9.26
N GLU A 77 -9.90 -9.58 -8.45
CA GLU A 77 -10.50 -8.63 -7.51
C GLU A 77 -11.15 -7.48 -8.27
N THR A 78 -12.40 -7.16 -7.93
CA THR A 78 -13.16 -6.08 -8.59
C THR A 78 -12.81 -4.70 -8.03
N PRO A 79 -13.13 -3.61 -8.76
CA PRO A 79 -12.97 -2.24 -8.25
C PRO A 79 -13.59 -2.02 -6.87
N GLU A 80 -14.79 -2.54 -6.63
CA GLU A 80 -15.53 -2.38 -5.37
C GLU A 80 -14.87 -3.15 -4.23
N GLN A 81 -14.40 -4.38 -4.51
CA GLN A 81 -13.69 -5.18 -3.52
C GLN A 81 -12.39 -4.51 -3.09
N MET A 82 -11.58 -4.07 -4.06
CA MET A 82 -10.31 -3.39 -3.79
C MET A 82 -10.53 -2.07 -3.04
N ALA A 83 -11.55 -1.29 -3.42
CA ALA A 83 -11.87 -0.03 -2.78
C ALA A 83 -12.33 -0.21 -1.32
N GLU A 84 -13.16 -1.22 -1.02
CA GLU A 84 -13.58 -1.52 0.36
C GLU A 84 -12.38 -1.95 1.22
N GLN A 85 -11.44 -2.72 0.67
CA GLN A 85 -10.21 -3.05 1.40
C GLN A 85 -9.32 -1.83 1.64
N ILE A 86 -9.17 -0.95 0.64
CA ILE A 86 -8.40 0.30 0.77
C ILE A 86 -9.05 1.27 1.77
N LYS A 87 -10.37 1.22 1.94
CA LYS A 87 -11.08 2.01 2.94
C LYS A 87 -10.50 1.82 4.34
N GLU A 88 -10.08 0.61 4.69
CA GLU A 88 -9.43 0.32 5.97
C GLU A 88 -8.17 1.19 6.17
N TYR A 89 -7.41 1.46 5.11
CA TYR A 89 -6.22 2.31 5.19
C TYR A 89 -6.59 3.74 5.58
N ALA A 90 -7.68 4.25 5.01
CA ALA A 90 -8.16 5.60 5.24
C ALA A 90 -8.82 5.74 6.63
N GLU A 91 -9.64 4.76 7.04
CA GLU A 91 -10.27 4.70 8.36
C GLU A 91 -9.23 4.65 9.49
N LYS A 92 -8.15 3.89 9.30
CA LYS A 92 -7.03 3.80 10.25
C LYS A 92 -6.03 4.95 10.13
N GLY A 93 -6.20 5.86 9.17
CA GLY A 93 -5.27 6.97 8.93
C GLY A 93 -3.84 6.52 8.60
N LEU A 94 -3.68 5.42 7.85
CA LEU A 94 -2.37 4.81 7.56
C LEU A 94 -1.62 5.49 6.42
N VAL A 95 -2.34 6.13 5.49
CA VAL A 95 -1.80 6.58 4.20
C VAL A 95 -2.06 8.05 3.92
N ASN A 96 -1.24 8.61 3.04
CA ASN A 96 -1.36 9.95 2.46
C ASN A 96 -1.61 9.90 0.95
N ILE A 97 -1.07 8.87 0.29
CA ILE A 97 -1.17 8.66 -1.15
C ILE A 97 -1.60 7.21 -1.36
N VAL A 98 -2.64 6.99 -2.16
CA VAL A 98 -3.10 5.64 -2.50
C VAL A 98 -3.31 5.53 -4.00
N GLY A 99 -3.09 4.33 -4.53
CA GLY A 99 -3.40 3.99 -5.91
C GLY A 99 -3.42 2.48 -6.10
N GLY A 100 -3.07 2.04 -7.31
CA GLY A 100 -3.07 0.65 -7.70
C GLY A 100 -1.78 0.21 -8.38
N CYS A 101 -1.49 -1.08 -8.33
CA CYS A 101 -0.39 -1.72 -9.07
C CYS A 101 -0.95 -2.75 -10.06
N CYS A 102 -0.41 -3.97 -10.10
CA CYS A 102 -0.81 -4.97 -11.09
C CYS A 102 -2.29 -5.37 -10.90
N GLY A 103 -2.99 -5.56 -12.01
CA GLY A 103 -4.42 -5.86 -12.04
C GLY A 103 -5.35 -4.66 -11.91
N THR A 104 -4.84 -3.49 -11.49
CA THR A 104 -5.68 -2.30 -11.35
C THR A 104 -5.96 -1.62 -12.69
N THR A 105 -7.15 -1.04 -12.80
CA THR A 105 -7.67 -0.35 -13.99
C THR A 105 -8.18 1.04 -13.63
N PRO A 106 -8.55 1.90 -14.61
CA PRO A 106 -9.18 3.18 -14.31
C PRO A 106 -10.46 3.08 -13.45
N GLU A 107 -11.22 1.99 -13.59
CA GLU A 107 -12.41 1.70 -12.76
C GLU A 107 -12.00 1.49 -11.29
N HIS A 108 -10.91 0.75 -11.04
CA HIS A 108 -10.35 0.59 -9.69
C HIS A 108 -9.94 1.94 -9.10
N ILE A 109 -9.21 2.76 -9.86
CA ILE A 109 -8.78 4.08 -9.39
C ILE A 109 -9.97 4.99 -9.08
N THR A 110 -11.03 4.92 -9.88
CA THR A 110 -12.26 5.67 -9.66
C THR A 110 -12.95 5.23 -8.36
N ALA A 111 -13.11 3.92 -8.14
CA ALA A 111 -13.71 3.38 -6.94
C ALA A 111 -12.89 3.73 -5.68
N ILE A 112 -11.56 3.63 -5.76
CA ILE A 112 -10.65 4.04 -4.68
C ILE A 112 -10.83 5.53 -4.36
N ALA A 113 -10.80 6.40 -5.37
CA ALA A 113 -10.94 7.85 -5.20
C ALA A 113 -12.28 8.22 -4.53
N GLU A 114 -13.37 7.56 -4.93
CA GLU A 114 -14.71 7.80 -4.37
C GLU A 114 -14.82 7.44 -2.89
N VAL A 115 -14.10 6.40 -2.45
CA VAL A 115 -14.05 6.02 -1.04
C VAL A 115 -13.17 6.98 -0.25
N VAL A 116 -11.92 7.22 -0.69
CA VAL A 116 -10.92 7.93 0.12
C VAL A 116 -11.14 9.44 0.20
N LYS A 117 -11.91 10.05 -0.72
CA LYS A 117 -12.23 11.49 -0.67
C LYS A 117 -12.96 11.93 0.60
N ASN A 118 -13.56 10.99 1.33
CA ASN A 118 -14.30 11.26 2.57
C ASN A 118 -13.40 11.25 3.82
N PHE A 119 -12.11 10.99 3.67
CA PHE A 119 -11.17 10.85 4.78
C PHE A 119 -10.05 11.89 4.69
N ALA A 120 -9.56 12.34 5.84
CA ALA A 120 -8.38 13.18 5.90
C ALA A 120 -7.11 12.32 5.73
N PRO A 121 -6.08 12.82 5.02
CA PRO A 121 -4.78 12.14 4.98
C PRO A 121 -4.16 12.00 6.37
N ARG A 122 -3.33 10.95 6.55
CA ARG A 122 -2.53 10.74 7.76
C ARG A 122 -1.77 12.02 8.17
N GLN A 123 -1.79 12.35 9.45
CA GLN A 123 -0.96 13.41 10.03
C GLN A 123 0.42 12.86 10.41
N PHE A 124 1.50 13.59 10.09
CA PHE A 124 2.89 13.18 10.34
C PHE A 124 3.82 14.37 10.49
#